data_AF-A0A954JRI3-F1
#
_entry.id   AF-A0A954JRI3-F1
#
_cell.length_a   1.000
_cell.length_b   1.000
_cell.length_c   1.000
_cell.angle_alpha   90.00
_cell.angle_beta   90.00
_cell.angle_gamma   90.00
#
_symmetry.space_group_name_H-M   'P 1'
#
loop_
_entity.id
_entity.type
_entity.pdbx_description
1 polymer ?
#
loop_
_entity_poly.entity_id
_entity_poly.type
_entity_poly.pdbx_seq_one_letter_code
_entity_poly.pdbx_strand_id
1 'polypeptide(L)'
;NVPPSKAARANAINHRVTEYYAVSGAAEARVAIANGNPVAFAFVTYNNFHDERVRTTGMFPVPVGKMRGAHQVVAKGYDDTKVVPGWPAGAFLVKNWWGDWGIPHPVFASTAKVGYWWYPYAAFNDPQQTFGCWTIHGVPLLESI
;
A
#
# COMPACT_ATOMS: atom_id res chain seq x y z
N ASN A 1 -12.57 5.32 -25.13
CA ASN A 1 -12.00 3.99 -24.86
C ASN A 1 -11.23 3.49 -26.08
N VAL A 2 -9.92 3.73 -26.12
CA VAL A 2 -9.03 3.16 -27.15
C VAL A 2 -8.38 1.90 -26.55
N PRO A 3 -8.50 0.73 -27.18
CA PRO A 3 -7.89 -0.49 -26.65
C PRO A 3 -6.35 -0.41 -26.75
N PRO A 4 -5.60 -1.19 -25.93
CA PRO A 4 -4.15 -1.27 -26.06
C PRO A 4 -3.71 -1.71 -27.47
N SER A 5 -2.56 -1.22 -27.93
CA SER A 5 -2.04 -1.58 -29.26
C SER A 5 -1.70 -3.08 -29.35
N LYS A 6 -1.58 -3.62 -30.58
CA LYS A 6 -1.14 -5.00 -30.80
C LYS A 6 0.25 -5.24 -30.18
N ALA A 7 1.14 -4.27 -30.31
CA ALA A 7 2.48 -4.31 -29.71
C ALA A 7 2.41 -4.36 -28.16
N ALA A 8 1.57 -3.54 -27.54
CA ALA A 8 1.39 -3.55 -26.09
C ALA A 8 0.86 -4.90 -25.59
N ARG A 9 -0.11 -5.50 -26.28
CA ARG A 9 -0.64 -6.84 -25.94
C ARG A 9 0.41 -7.95 -26.09
N ALA A 10 1.23 -7.89 -27.14
CA ALA A 10 2.31 -8.86 -27.33
C ALA A 10 3.36 -8.74 -26.22
N ASN A 11 3.73 -7.52 -25.83
CA ASN A 11 4.70 -7.27 -24.77
C ASN A 11 4.18 -7.70 -23.38
N ALA A 12 2.89 -7.54 -23.10
CA ALA A 12 2.29 -7.91 -21.81
C ALA A 12 2.47 -9.39 -21.42
N ILE A 13 2.71 -10.28 -22.39
CA ILE A 13 2.98 -11.71 -22.13
C ILE A 13 4.26 -11.89 -21.28
N ASN A 14 5.23 -10.99 -21.39
CA ASN A 14 6.49 -11.03 -20.66
C ASN A 14 6.35 -10.57 -19.20
N HIS A 15 5.19 -10.06 -18.80
CA HIS A 15 4.93 -9.49 -17.46
C HIS A 15 3.86 -10.28 -16.70
N ARG A 16 3.68 -11.56 -17.03
CA ARG A 16 2.66 -12.40 -16.39
C ARG A 16 3.05 -12.72 -14.95
N VAL A 17 2.10 -12.47 -14.05
CA VAL A 17 2.12 -13.03 -12.70
C VAL A 17 1.81 -14.52 -12.81
N THR A 18 2.61 -15.36 -12.16
CA THR A 18 2.43 -16.82 -12.19
C THR A 18 1.62 -17.30 -10.99
N GLU A 19 1.78 -16.66 -9.84
CA GLU A 19 1.12 -17.03 -8.59
C GLU A 19 0.62 -15.77 -7.85
N TYR A 20 -0.52 -15.90 -7.18
CA TYR A 20 -1.04 -14.86 -6.29
C TYR A 20 -1.77 -15.52 -5.12
N TYR A 21 -1.70 -14.89 -3.95
CA TYR A 21 -2.27 -15.42 -2.73
C TYR A 21 -3.05 -14.33 -2.00
N ALA A 22 -4.20 -14.71 -1.45
CA ALA A 22 -4.91 -13.86 -0.51
C ALA A 22 -4.10 -13.74 0.78
N VAL A 23 -4.13 -12.57 1.40
CA VAL A 23 -3.40 -12.30 2.65
C VAL A 23 -4.41 -12.04 3.77
N SER A 24 -4.38 -12.88 4.80
CA SER A 24 -5.30 -12.85 5.94
C SER A 24 -4.69 -12.09 7.11
N GLY A 25 -4.75 -10.76 7.03
CA GLY A 25 -4.35 -9.88 8.12
C GLY A 25 -2.85 -9.58 8.18
N ALA A 26 -2.48 -8.79 9.19
CA ALA A 26 -1.18 -8.15 9.28
C ALA A 26 -0.04 -9.15 9.50
N ALA A 27 -0.28 -10.27 10.19
CA ALA A 27 0.74 -11.28 10.43
C ALA A 27 1.23 -11.90 9.12
N GLU A 28 0.31 -12.35 8.26
CA GLU A 28 0.63 -12.89 6.94
C GLU A 28 1.23 -11.82 6.02
N ALA A 29 0.70 -10.58 6.07
CA ALA A 29 1.23 -9.49 5.28
C ALA A 29 2.70 -9.18 5.61
N ARG A 30 3.08 -9.22 6.89
CA ARG A 30 4.49 -9.06 7.31
C ARG A 30 5.36 -10.19 6.79
N VAL A 31 4.89 -11.45 6.85
CA VAL A 31 5.63 -12.60 6.30
C VAL A 31 5.84 -12.44 4.80
N ALA A 32 4.81 -12.05 4.05
CA ALA A 32 4.92 -11.80 2.60
C ALA A 32 5.97 -10.72 2.29
N ILE A 33 5.89 -9.58 3.01
CA ILE A 33 6.83 -8.46 2.83
C ILE A 33 8.26 -8.85 3.21
N ALA A 34 8.45 -9.61 4.30
CA ALA A 34 9.77 -10.11 4.71
C ALA A 34 10.39 -11.05 3.66
N ASN A 35 9.56 -11.78 2.91
CA ASN A 35 9.98 -12.61 1.78
C ASN A 35 10.14 -11.82 0.46
N GLY A 36 10.06 -10.49 0.50
CA GLY A 36 10.23 -9.62 -0.66
C GLY A 36 8.97 -9.46 -1.52
N ASN A 37 7.81 -9.96 -1.08
CA ASN A 37 6.56 -9.87 -1.83
C ASN A 37 5.68 -8.73 -1.26
N PRO A 38 5.45 -7.65 -2.02
CA PRO A 38 4.55 -6.58 -1.60
C PRO A 38 3.12 -7.08 -1.44
N VAL A 39 2.33 -6.36 -0.62
CA VAL A 39 0.92 -6.68 -0.38
C VAL A 39 0.05 -5.53 -0.89
N ALA A 40 -0.75 -5.80 -1.92
CA ALA A 40 -1.80 -4.90 -2.37
C ALA A 40 -3.03 -5.07 -1.48
N PHE A 41 -3.67 -3.96 -1.11
CA PHE A 41 -4.92 -3.98 -0.34
C PHE A 41 -5.76 -2.75 -0.63
N ALA A 42 -7.07 -2.86 -0.37
CA ALA A 42 -7.99 -1.75 -0.35
C ALA A 42 -8.27 -1.30 1.08
N PHE A 43 -8.49 -0.01 1.27
CA PHE A 43 -8.93 0.55 2.53
C PHE A 43 -10.00 1.63 2.33
N VAL A 44 -10.87 1.80 3.32
CA VAL A 44 -11.90 2.84 3.32
C VAL A 44 -11.28 4.19 3.67
N THR A 45 -11.62 5.23 2.90
CA THR A 45 -11.23 6.61 3.17
C THR A 45 -12.38 7.39 3.79
N TYR A 46 -12.05 8.20 4.79
CA TYR A 46 -12.96 9.16 5.43
C TYR A 46 -12.48 10.59 5.16
N ASN A 47 -13.33 11.58 5.42
CA ASN A 47 -13.01 12.99 5.18
C ASN A 47 -11.61 13.38 5.67
N ASN A 48 -11.28 13.01 6.91
CA ASN A 48 -10.02 13.40 7.54
C ASN A 48 -8.77 12.71 6.97
N PHE A 49 -8.92 11.66 6.16
CA PHE A 49 -7.79 11.08 5.42
C PHE A 49 -7.23 12.05 4.35
N HIS A 50 -8.08 12.95 3.86
CA HIS A 50 -7.71 13.95 2.84
C HIS A 50 -7.13 15.23 3.44
N ASP A 51 -7.01 15.31 4.77
CA ASP A 51 -6.48 16.50 5.43
C ASP A 51 -4.99 16.68 5.15
N GLU A 52 -4.58 17.95 5.12
CA GLU A 52 -3.19 18.37 4.89
C GLU A 52 -2.21 17.73 5.88
N ARG A 53 -2.67 17.48 7.12
CA ARG A 53 -1.89 16.77 8.13
C ARG A 53 -1.50 15.37 7.67
N VAL A 54 -2.44 14.60 7.10
CA VAL A 54 -2.15 13.23 6.62
C VAL A 54 -1.21 13.30 5.43
N ARG A 55 -1.46 14.24 4.50
CA ARG A 55 -0.61 14.48 3.34
C ARG A 55 0.85 14.76 3.72
N THR A 56 1.09 15.51 4.79
CA THR A 56 2.45 15.96 5.15
C THR A 56 3.15 15.03 6.14
N THR A 57 2.41 14.42 7.07
CA THR A 57 3.00 13.53 8.09
C THR A 57 3.03 12.07 7.65
N GLY A 58 2.20 11.68 6.68
CA GLY A 58 2.03 10.31 6.26
C GLY A 58 1.51 9.40 7.38
N MET A 59 0.79 9.93 8.38
CA MET A 59 0.22 9.14 9.48
C MET A 59 -1.26 8.89 9.20
N PHE A 60 -1.68 7.62 9.14
CA PHE A 60 -3.10 7.29 8.99
C PHE A 60 -3.90 7.80 10.20
N PRO A 61 -4.94 8.61 10.00
CA PRO A 61 -5.76 9.10 11.10
C PRO A 61 -6.73 8.02 11.57
N VAL A 62 -7.18 8.11 12.82
CA VAL A 62 -8.41 7.41 13.23
C VAL A 62 -9.57 7.97 12.39
N PRO A 63 -10.40 7.13 11.74
CA PRO A 63 -11.50 7.57 10.88
C PRO A 63 -12.46 8.54 11.58
N VAL A 64 -12.70 9.71 10.97
CA VAL A 64 -13.68 10.68 11.44
C VAL A 64 -14.42 11.31 10.26
N GLY A 65 -15.73 11.50 10.43
CA GLY A 65 -16.60 12.15 9.45
C GLY A 65 -17.20 11.18 8.45
N LYS A 66 -17.52 11.68 7.25
CA LYS A 66 -18.22 10.90 6.23
C LYS A 66 -17.26 9.97 5.48
N MET A 67 -17.70 8.75 5.20
CA MET A 67 -17.03 7.85 4.26
C MET A 67 -16.97 8.49 2.86
N ARG A 68 -15.78 8.56 2.28
CA ARG A 68 -15.54 9.11 0.93
C ARG A 68 -15.49 8.03 -0.13
N GLY A 69 -15.12 6.81 0.25
CA GLY A 69 -15.05 5.66 -0.64
C GLY A 69 -13.97 4.70 -0.18
N ALA A 70 -13.45 3.90 -1.11
CA ALA A 70 -12.32 3.02 -0.87
C ALA A 70 -11.22 3.30 -1.90
N HIS A 71 -9.98 3.03 -1.52
CA HIS A 71 -8.80 3.22 -2.36
C HIS A 71 -7.87 2.01 -2.26
N GLN A 72 -7.13 1.71 -3.32
CA GLN A 72 -6.17 0.61 -3.37
C GLN A 72 -4.73 1.11 -3.34
N VAL A 73 -3.91 0.45 -2.53
CA VAL A 73 -2.52 0.80 -2.23
C VAL A 73 -1.67 -0.45 -2.06
N VAL A 74 -0.35 -0.28 -1.93
CA VAL A 74 0.58 -1.40 -1.71
C VAL A 74 1.44 -1.15 -0.47
N ALA A 75 1.44 -2.10 0.46
CA ALA A 75 2.41 -2.19 1.54
C ALA A 75 3.71 -2.82 1.02
N LYS A 76 4.84 -2.14 1.29
CA LYS A 76 6.18 -2.54 0.83
C LYS A 76 7.19 -2.71 1.96
N GLY A 77 6.83 -2.35 3.18
CA GLY A 77 7.68 -2.43 4.35
C GLY A 77 6.82 -2.41 5.61
N TYR A 78 7.45 -2.62 6.75
CA TYR A 78 6.79 -2.59 8.04
C TYR A 78 7.76 -2.21 9.16
N ASP A 79 7.23 -1.71 10.27
CA ASP A 79 7.96 -1.40 11.48
C ASP A 79 7.06 -1.71 12.68
N ASP A 80 7.44 -2.72 13.46
CA ASP A 80 6.70 -3.21 14.62
C ASP A 80 6.72 -2.22 15.80
N THR A 81 7.63 -1.25 15.78
CA THR A 81 7.75 -0.20 16.80
C THR A 81 7.08 1.10 16.39
N LYS A 82 6.58 1.19 15.15
CA LYS A 82 6.04 2.44 14.62
C LYS A 82 4.81 2.89 15.39
N VAL A 83 4.88 4.08 15.95
CA VAL A 83 3.74 4.73 16.60
C VAL A 83 3.01 5.60 15.59
N VAL A 84 1.72 5.33 15.39
CA VAL A 84 0.77 6.17 14.64
C VAL A 84 -0.25 6.72 15.63
N PRO A 85 -0.47 8.05 15.73
CA PRO A 85 -1.37 8.62 16.72
C PRO A 85 -2.79 8.03 16.68
N GLY A 86 -3.27 7.58 17.83
CA GLY A 86 -4.60 6.96 17.97
C GLY A 86 -4.64 5.45 17.69
N TRP A 87 -3.50 4.82 17.43
CA TRP A 87 -3.39 3.39 17.16
C TRP A 87 -2.34 2.70 18.04
N PRO A 88 -2.45 1.38 18.28
CA PRO A 88 -1.36 0.60 18.85
C PRO A 88 -0.08 0.68 17.99
N ALA A 89 1.07 0.40 18.60
CA ALA A 89 2.34 0.33 17.88
C ALA A 89 2.33 -0.79 16.83
N GLY A 90 3.04 -0.56 15.72
CA GLY A 90 3.14 -1.48 14.60
C GLY A 90 2.38 -0.96 13.37
N ALA A 91 3.10 -0.72 12.28
CA ALA A 91 2.52 -0.21 11.04
C ALA A 91 3.24 -0.70 9.79
N PHE A 92 2.49 -0.77 8.69
CA PHE A 92 3.01 -0.94 7.34
C PHE A 92 3.47 0.39 6.76
N LEU A 93 4.59 0.36 6.05
CA LEU A 93 4.97 1.42 5.13
C LEU A 93 4.29 1.17 3.79
N VAL A 94 3.39 2.07 3.42
CA VAL A 94 2.50 1.94 2.27
C VAL A 94 2.86 2.97 1.23
N LYS A 95 2.79 2.60 -0.06
CA LYS A 95 2.97 3.50 -1.20
C LYS A 95 1.62 3.90 -1.79
N ASN A 96 1.47 5.19 -2.07
CA ASN A 96 0.38 5.78 -2.82
C ASN A 96 0.91 6.48 -4.09
N TRP A 97 0.03 6.79 -5.05
CA TRP A 97 0.38 7.34 -6.38
C TRP A 97 -0.28 8.69 -6.67
N TRP A 98 -0.37 9.57 -5.67
CA TRP A 98 -1.02 10.89 -5.78
C TRP A 98 -0.04 12.07 -5.95
N GLY A 99 1.12 11.83 -6.58
CA GLY A 99 2.14 12.87 -6.79
C GLY A 99 2.74 13.37 -5.47
N ASP A 100 2.60 14.67 -5.18
CA ASP A 100 3.12 15.35 -3.99
C ASP A 100 2.29 15.07 -2.74
N TRP A 101 2.15 13.79 -2.38
CA TRP A 101 1.37 13.34 -1.23
C TRP A 101 2.19 12.41 -0.35
N GLY A 102 2.02 12.47 0.95
CA GLY A 102 2.72 11.63 1.92
C GLY A 102 4.15 12.09 2.18
N ILE A 103 4.94 11.18 2.73
CA ILE A 103 6.33 11.41 3.13
C ILE A 103 7.31 10.77 2.13
N PRO A 104 8.60 11.19 2.17
CA PRO A 104 9.68 10.43 1.55
C PRO A 104 9.77 9.01 2.12
N HIS A 105 10.42 8.11 1.39
CA HIS A 105 10.73 6.81 1.95
C HIS A 105 11.67 7.01 3.17
N PRO A 106 11.35 6.46 4.36
CA PRO A 106 12.02 6.81 5.61
C PRO A 106 13.43 6.23 5.75
N VAL A 107 13.76 5.18 4.99
CA VAL A 107 15.07 4.50 5.06
C VAL A 107 15.90 4.70 3.78
N PHE A 108 15.36 4.29 2.63
CA PHE A 108 16.05 4.38 1.34
C PHE A 108 15.79 5.68 0.60
N ALA A 109 16.81 6.20 -0.09
CA ALA A 109 16.61 7.22 -1.10
C ALA A 109 15.73 6.66 -2.24
N SER A 110 14.79 7.46 -2.72
CA SER A 110 13.82 7.09 -3.75
C SER A 110 13.77 8.18 -4.81
N THR A 111 13.62 7.78 -6.08
CA THR A 111 13.41 8.71 -7.20
C THR A 111 12.11 9.49 -7.04
N ALA A 112 11.09 8.89 -6.43
CA ALA A 112 9.91 9.60 -5.95
C ALA A 112 10.26 10.36 -4.66
N LYS A 113 10.11 11.69 -4.68
CA LYS A 113 10.36 12.58 -3.52
C LYS A 113 9.47 12.24 -2.33
N VAL A 114 8.21 11.88 -2.59
CA VAL A 114 7.19 11.51 -1.59
C VAL A 114 6.28 10.38 -2.10
N GLY A 115 5.23 10.03 -1.35
CA GLY A 115 4.23 9.03 -1.70
C GLY A 115 4.09 7.92 -0.68
N TYR A 116 4.88 7.92 0.39
CA TYR A 116 4.83 6.91 1.43
C TYR A 116 4.02 7.39 2.64
N TRP A 117 3.48 6.45 3.40
CA TRP A 117 2.72 6.71 4.61
C TRP A 117 2.65 5.45 5.47
N TRP A 118 2.27 5.62 6.73
CA TRP A 118 2.20 4.59 7.75
C TRP A 118 0.76 4.17 8.00
N TYR A 119 0.50 2.89 7.81
CA TYR A 119 -0.80 2.27 8.00
C TYR A 119 -0.78 1.26 9.15
N PRO A 120 -1.50 1.49 10.26
CA PRO A 120 -1.45 0.64 11.46
C PRO A 120 -1.88 -0.80 11.20
N TYR A 121 -1.23 -1.76 11.86
CA TYR A 121 -1.65 -3.18 11.78
C TYR A 121 -3.07 -3.40 12.28
N ALA A 122 -3.49 -2.65 13.30
CA ALA A 122 -4.85 -2.72 13.84
C ALA A 122 -5.89 -2.30 12.78
N ALA A 123 -5.61 -1.25 12.00
CA ALA A 123 -6.48 -0.82 10.90
C ALA A 123 -6.49 -1.83 9.73
N PHE A 124 -5.36 -2.48 9.48
CA PHE A 124 -5.23 -3.55 8.48
C PHE A 124 -6.04 -4.80 8.84
N ASN A 125 -6.12 -5.12 10.13
CA ASN A 125 -6.86 -6.27 10.64
C ASN A 125 -8.37 -6.03 10.79
N ASP A 126 -8.83 -4.79 10.67
CA ASP A 126 -10.25 -4.47 10.76
C ASP A 126 -10.92 -4.67 9.39
N PRO A 127 -11.82 -5.66 9.24
CA PRO A 127 -12.48 -5.96 7.96
C PRO A 127 -13.46 -4.88 7.49
N GLN A 128 -13.87 -3.95 8.36
CA GLN A 128 -14.67 -2.78 7.95
C GLN A 128 -13.80 -1.68 7.33
N GLN A 129 -12.50 -1.70 7.64
CA GLN A 129 -11.54 -0.69 7.26
C GLN A 129 -10.63 -1.15 6.12
N THR A 130 -10.28 -2.44 6.06
CA THR A 130 -9.36 -3.04 5.08
C THR A 130 -9.96 -4.29 4.44
N PHE A 131 -9.78 -4.43 3.12
CA PHE A 131 -10.25 -5.60 2.37
C PHE A 131 -9.47 -5.80 1.07
N GLY A 132 -9.69 -6.94 0.41
CA GLY A 132 -9.07 -7.22 -0.88
C GLY A 132 -7.54 -7.30 -0.82
N CYS A 133 -7.02 -7.97 0.22
CA CYS A 133 -5.58 -8.11 0.46
C CYS A 133 -5.00 -9.25 -0.37
N TRP A 134 -4.02 -8.93 -1.22
CA TRP A 134 -3.39 -9.88 -2.15
C TRP A 134 -1.89 -9.64 -2.23
N THR A 135 -1.13 -10.72 -2.41
CA THR A 135 0.28 -10.66 -2.79
C THR A 135 0.49 -11.43 -4.08
N ILE A 136 1.44 -10.97 -4.89
CA ILE A 136 1.82 -11.61 -6.15
C ILE A 136 3.20 -12.24 -5.99
N HIS A 137 3.34 -13.45 -6.50
CA HIS A 137 4.55 -14.25 -6.46
C HIS A 137 4.97 -14.62 -7.89
N GLY A 138 6.25 -14.94 -8.06
CA GLY A 138 6.77 -15.47 -9.32
C GLY A 138 6.66 -14.50 -10.50
N VAL A 139 6.88 -13.21 -10.26
CA VAL A 139 7.24 -12.27 -11.32
C VAL A 139 8.75 -12.42 -11.53
N PRO A 140 9.25 -12.74 -12.74
CA PRO A 140 10.67 -12.62 -13.02
C PRO A 140 11.10 -11.22 -12.62
N LEU A 141 12.12 -11.08 -11.77
CA LEU A 141 12.65 -9.78 -11.35
C LEU A 141 12.93 -8.96 -12.62
N LEU A 142 12.03 -8.02 -12.93
CA LEU A 142 12.38 -6.92 -13.80
C LEU A 142 13.27 -6.05 -12.94
N GLU A 143 14.57 -6.12 -13.23
CA GLU A 143 15.52 -5.13 -12.78
C GLU A 143 14.88 -3.74 -12.98
N SER A 144 14.80 -3.01 -11.87
CA SER A 144 14.50 -1.57 -11.73
C SER A 144 14.10 -0.82 -12.99
N ILE A 145 12.85 -0.35 -13.04
CA ILE A 145 12.47 0.88 -13.75
C ILE A 145 12.70 2.07 -12.81
#